data_AF-A0A941V875-F1
#
_entry.id   AF-A0A941V875-F1
#
_cell.length_a   1.000
_cell.length_b   1.000
_cell.length_c   1.000
_cell.angle_alpha   90.00
_cell.angle_beta   90.00
_cell.angle_gamma   90.00
#
_symmetry.space_group_name_H-M   'P 1'
#
loop_
_entity.id
_entity.type
_entity.pdbx_description
1 polymer ?
#
loop_
_entity_poly.entity_id
_entity_poly.type
_entity_poly.pdbx_seq_one_letter_code
_entity_poly.pdbx_strand_id
1 'polypeptide(L)'
;MGFTLSTTQLRYRLKLRQILLLDALGETGSLRQAATRACLTQPAATKCLAELEDSLGVQLFERSHLGVRATIYGETMIRHARRILADIDSAHDDIGELASGAQSAVRIGTLMPMMVDLLPSIVGQVKKAFPRMRISIDLAAQEQLLHGLRTGTYDLIFARGLPQDCLNNLRQQALYEEAFVLVTGAHVNVDPESVRLADLLDRSWVLPPPGPMRKQIDTLFLSTCGRLPHDVVETNNLEFKVGYLRDEERYSFITERIARDYTQRGLLKYLGALTTDCLGPHSLIWRGDGFLGPAVEYVIRCTTEATQKNSMSITSRAEDTAVPQAHANQRSQDDAPLTAPLAERVSLPGLNAQLQSAFGPRALQTGHPDTSALN
;
A
#
# COMPACT_ATOMS: atom_id res chain seq x y z
N MET A 1 -5.84 -38.45 -6.54
CA MET A 1 -7.17 -38.89 -6.06
C MET A 1 -8.04 -37.65 -5.96
N GLY A 2 -9.23 -37.71 -6.56
CA GLY A 2 -10.03 -36.52 -6.89
C GLY A 2 -10.76 -35.89 -5.70
N PHE A 3 -10.93 -34.57 -5.77
CA PHE A 3 -11.72 -33.73 -4.88
C PHE A 3 -13.20 -34.21 -4.93
N THR A 4 -13.60 -35.10 -4.01
CA THR A 4 -14.83 -35.92 -4.15
C THR A 4 -16.07 -35.40 -3.43
N LEU A 5 -15.97 -34.38 -2.58
CA LEU A 5 -17.15 -33.83 -1.90
C LEU A 5 -17.78 -32.70 -2.70
N SER A 6 -19.10 -32.79 -2.90
CA SER A 6 -19.91 -31.64 -3.28
C SER A 6 -19.79 -30.54 -2.22
N THR A 7 -19.73 -29.28 -2.65
CA THR A 7 -19.65 -28.09 -1.79
C THR A 7 -20.72 -28.10 -0.68
N THR A 8 -21.91 -28.65 -0.97
CA THR A 8 -23.00 -28.80 0.00
C THR A 8 -22.65 -29.78 1.11
N GLN A 9 -22.10 -30.94 0.78
CA GLN A 9 -21.71 -31.96 1.78
C GLN A 9 -20.57 -31.47 2.67
N LEU A 10 -19.62 -30.73 2.09
CA LEU A 10 -18.54 -30.12 2.86
C LEU A 10 -19.10 -29.14 3.91
N ARG A 11 -20.06 -28.28 3.53
CA ARG A 11 -20.72 -27.33 4.46
C ARG A 11 -21.41 -28.02 5.63
N TYR A 12 -21.99 -29.21 5.45
CA TYR A 12 -22.62 -29.98 6.53
C TYR A 12 -21.63 -30.70 7.44
N ARG A 13 -20.45 -31.06 6.93
CA ARG A 13 -19.43 -31.83 7.68
C ARG A 13 -18.42 -30.94 8.41
N LEU A 14 -18.19 -29.74 7.88
CA LEU A 14 -17.24 -28.78 8.44
C LEU A 14 -17.75 -28.26 9.80
N LYS A 15 -16.92 -28.40 10.84
CA LYS A 15 -17.27 -27.97 12.20
C LYS A 15 -16.42 -26.76 12.59
N LEU A 16 -16.99 -25.80 13.31
CA LEU A 16 -16.28 -24.58 13.74
C LEU A 16 -15.00 -24.88 14.54
N ARG A 17 -14.99 -25.95 15.35
CA ARG A 17 -13.80 -26.41 16.07
C ARG A 17 -12.62 -26.79 15.14
N GLN A 18 -12.90 -27.26 13.92
CA GLN A 18 -11.87 -27.55 12.91
C GLN A 18 -11.28 -26.25 12.38
N ILE A 19 -12.11 -25.23 12.19
CA ILE A 19 -11.70 -23.90 11.75
C ILE A 19 -10.79 -23.24 12.80
N LEU A 20 -11.19 -23.27 14.07
CA LEU A 20 -10.37 -22.79 15.19
C LEU A 20 -9.02 -23.51 15.27
N LEU A 21 -9.02 -24.84 15.07
CA LEU A 21 -7.80 -25.64 15.08
C LEU A 21 -6.87 -25.29 13.91
N LEU A 22 -7.41 -25.08 12.71
CA LEU A 22 -6.63 -24.67 11.53
C LEU A 22 -5.92 -23.34 11.77
N ASP A 23 -6.64 -22.33 12.25
CA ASP A 23 -6.07 -21.02 12.52
C ASP A 23 -4.95 -21.10 13.57
N ALA A 24 -5.21 -21.79 14.68
CA ALA A 24 -4.21 -21.99 15.74
C ALA A 24 -2.98 -22.79 15.27
N LEU A 25 -3.15 -23.77 14.38
CA LEU A 25 -2.04 -24.50 13.75
C LEU A 25 -1.22 -23.59 12.83
N GLY A 26 -1.88 -22.72 12.07
CA GLY A 26 -1.23 -21.75 11.21
C GLY A 26 -0.38 -20.72 11.96
N GLU A 27 -0.72 -20.42 13.21
CA GLU A 27 0.06 -19.50 14.05
C GLU A 27 1.18 -20.19 14.85
N THR A 28 0.94 -21.41 15.35
CA THR A 28 1.85 -22.04 16.31
C THR A 28 2.80 -23.06 15.69
N GLY A 29 2.45 -23.66 14.54
CA GLY A 29 3.20 -24.79 13.96
C GLY A 29 3.26 -26.03 14.87
N SER A 30 2.46 -26.06 15.96
CA SER A 30 2.53 -27.07 17.00
C SER A 30 1.14 -27.57 17.33
N LEU A 31 0.87 -28.85 17.04
CA LEU A 31 -0.43 -29.46 17.33
C LEU A 31 -0.79 -29.41 18.81
N ARG A 32 0.20 -29.47 19.70
CA ARG A 32 -0.03 -29.37 21.15
C ARG A 32 -0.48 -27.96 21.55
N GLN A 33 0.20 -26.92 21.08
CA GLN A 33 -0.18 -25.53 21.39
C GLN A 33 -1.50 -25.15 20.70
N ALA A 34 -1.68 -25.57 19.45
CA ALA A 34 -2.92 -25.36 18.71
C ALA A 34 -4.12 -26.03 19.38
N ALA A 35 -3.96 -27.24 19.92
CA ALA A 35 -5.00 -27.91 20.68
C ALA A 35 -5.46 -27.08 21.88
N THR A 36 -4.52 -26.54 22.67
CA THR A 36 -4.84 -25.69 23.81
C THR A 36 -5.60 -24.43 23.39
N ARG A 37 -5.16 -23.75 22.32
CA ARG A 37 -5.83 -22.53 21.83
C ARG A 37 -7.22 -22.81 21.24
N ALA A 38 -7.42 -23.97 20.63
CA ALA A 38 -8.71 -24.41 20.13
C ALA A 38 -9.60 -25.05 21.22
N CYS A 39 -9.20 -24.99 22.50
CA CYS A 39 -9.90 -25.63 23.63
C CYS A 39 -10.10 -27.15 23.45
N LEU A 40 -9.10 -27.85 22.91
CA LEU A 40 -9.09 -29.28 22.67
C LEU A 40 -7.96 -29.98 23.44
N THR A 41 -8.17 -31.27 23.73
CA THR A 41 -7.06 -32.16 24.10
C THR A 41 -6.24 -32.51 22.85
N GLN A 42 -4.96 -32.83 23.01
CA GLN A 42 -4.10 -33.21 21.87
C GLN A 42 -4.63 -34.42 21.07
N PRO A 43 -5.18 -35.49 21.69
CA PRO A 43 -5.83 -36.57 20.93
C PRO A 43 -7.07 -36.09 20.17
N ALA A 44 -7.88 -35.21 20.77
CA ALA A 44 -9.04 -34.63 20.10
C ALA A 44 -8.64 -33.76 18.91
N ALA A 45 -7.59 -32.94 19.04
CA ALA A 45 -7.06 -32.14 17.94
C ALA A 45 -6.52 -33.03 16.80
N THR A 46 -5.81 -34.11 17.12
CA THR A 46 -5.32 -35.08 16.12
C THR A 46 -6.48 -35.70 15.33
N LYS A 47 -7.52 -36.15 16.04
CA LYS A 47 -8.73 -36.72 15.41
C LYS A 47 -9.49 -35.67 14.59
N CYS A 48 -9.60 -34.44 15.10
CA CYS A 48 -10.29 -33.33 14.45
C CYS A 48 -9.62 -32.97 13.11
N LEU A 49 -8.28 -32.94 13.08
CA LEU A 49 -7.50 -32.70 11.88
C LEU A 49 -7.65 -33.85 10.87
N ALA A 50 -7.52 -35.10 11.33
CA ALA A 50 -7.70 -36.27 10.47
C ALA A 50 -9.11 -36.32 9.84
N GLU A 51 -10.17 -36.08 10.61
CA GLU A 51 -11.55 -35.99 10.09
C GLU A 51 -11.70 -34.91 9.01
N LEU A 52 -10.98 -33.80 9.14
CA LEU A 52 -11.01 -32.72 8.15
C LEU A 52 -10.25 -33.09 6.88
N GLU A 53 -9.05 -33.65 7.02
CA GLU A 53 -8.23 -34.13 5.89
C GLU A 53 -8.94 -35.24 5.11
N ASP A 54 -9.58 -36.19 5.83
CA ASP A 54 -10.41 -37.24 5.24
C ASP A 54 -11.61 -36.67 4.49
N SER A 55 -12.24 -35.62 5.04
CA SER A 55 -13.36 -34.95 4.37
C SER A 55 -12.90 -34.23 3.10
N LEU A 56 -11.73 -33.59 3.11
CA LEU A 56 -11.21 -32.85 1.96
C LEU A 56 -10.50 -33.74 0.93
N GLY A 57 -10.11 -34.96 1.32
CA GLY A 57 -9.36 -35.90 0.49
C GLY A 57 -7.90 -35.49 0.26
N VAL A 58 -7.36 -34.56 1.05
CA VAL A 58 -5.99 -34.05 0.96
C VAL A 58 -5.37 -33.87 2.35
N GLN A 59 -4.06 -34.08 2.45
CA GLN A 59 -3.31 -33.69 3.65
C GLN A 59 -3.13 -32.17 3.69
N LEU A 60 -3.56 -31.57 4.78
CA LEU A 60 -3.39 -30.16 5.06
C LEU A 60 -2.07 -29.90 5.78
N PHE A 61 -1.55 -30.87 6.53
CA PHE A 61 -0.29 -30.72 7.23
C PHE A 61 0.60 -31.95 7.12
N GLU A 62 1.90 -31.68 7.06
CA GLU A 62 2.95 -32.68 7.13
C GLU A 62 3.65 -32.62 8.50
N ARG A 63 3.97 -33.79 9.04
CA ARG A 63 4.75 -33.89 10.27
C ARG A 63 6.24 -33.86 9.93
N SER A 64 6.96 -32.98 10.61
CA SER A 64 8.42 -32.90 10.56
C SER A 64 9.02 -33.02 11.95
N HIS A 65 10.33 -33.20 12.03
CA HIS A 65 11.10 -33.19 13.28
C HIS A 65 11.04 -31.83 14.00
N LEU A 66 10.66 -30.75 13.30
CA LEU A 66 10.51 -29.40 13.83
C LEU A 66 9.07 -29.07 14.25
N GLY A 67 8.12 -30.00 14.09
CA GLY A 67 6.70 -29.76 14.36
C GLY A 67 5.82 -30.04 13.16
N VAL A 68 4.71 -29.32 13.06
CA VAL A 68 3.70 -29.53 12.03
C VAL A 68 3.76 -28.40 11.02
N ARG A 69 3.95 -28.73 9.73
CA ARG A 69 4.05 -27.75 8.65
C ARG A 69 2.85 -27.85 7.74
N ALA A 70 2.24 -26.70 7.40
CA ALA A 70 1.14 -26.67 6.45
C ALA A 70 1.63 -27.04 5.03
N THR A 71 0.85 -27.84 4.32
CA THR A 71 0.99 -28.02 2.86
C THR A 71 0.39 -26.81 2.14
N ILE A 72 0.53 -26.73 0.82
CA ILE A 72 -0.19 -25.73 0.01
C ILE A 72 -1.72 -25.77 0.24
N TYR A 73 -2.27 -26.96 0.47
CA TYR A 73 -3.69 -27.13 0.80
C TYR A 73 -3.99 -26.60 2.21
N GLY A 74 -3.11 -26.88 3.17
CA GLY A 74 -3.19 -26.33 4.53
C GLY A 74 -3.14 -24.82 4.56
N GLU A 75 -2.16 -24.20 3.89
CA GLU A 75 -2.02 -22.74 3.80
C GLU A 75 -3.28 -22.08 3.20
N THR A 76 -3.88 -22.74 2.20
CA THR A 76 -5.14 -22.30 1.60
C THR A 76 -6.28 -22.37 2.60
N MET A 77 -6.46 -23.51 3.28
CA MET A 77 -7.51 -23.70 4.27
C MET A 77 -7.36 -22.80 5.51
N ILE A 78 -6.13 -22.55 5.98
CA ILE A 78 -5.85 -21.62 7.08
C ILE A 78 -6.32 -20.20 6.72
N ARG A 79 -6.03 -19.74 5.50
CA ARG A 79 -6.46 -18.42 5.03
C ARG A 79 -7.99 -18.28 5.02
N HIS A 80 -8.69 -19.32 4.59
CA HIS A 80 -10.15 -19.35 4.63
C HIS A 80 -10.69 -19.46 6.05
N ALA A 81 -10.03 -20.23 6.92
CA ALA A 81 -10.40 -20.37 8.31
C ALA A 81 -10.36 -19.03 9.04
N ARG A 82 -9.29 -18.25 8.86
CA ARG A 82 -9.16 -16.89 9.40
C ARG A 82 -10.29 -15.97 8.99
N ARG A 83 -10.67 -15.99 7.70
CA ARG A 83 -11.79 -15.20 7.19
C ARG A 83 -13.11 -15.56 7.87
N ILE A 84 -13.41 -16.87 7.97
CA ILE A 84 -14.64 -17.35 8.61
C ILE A 84 -14.69 -16.90 10.08
N LEU A 85 -13.58 -17.01 10.81
CA LEU A 85 -13.54 -16.61 12.21
C LEU A 85 -13.73 -15.10 12.37
N ALA A 86 -13.09 -14.29 11.53
CA ALA A 86 -13.28 -12.84 11.58
C ALA A 86 -14.68 -12.39 11.17
N ASP A 87 -15.32 -13.07 10.22
CA ASP A 87 -16.72 -12.81 9.90
C ASP A 87 -17.65 -13.12 11.10
N ILE A 88 -17.33 -14.17 11.87
CA ILE A 88 -18.06 -14.51 13.11
C ILE A 88 -17.82 -13.45 14.19
N ASP A 89 -16.57 -13.02 14.38
CA ASP A 89 -16.22 -11.98 15.35
C ASP A 89 -16.87 -10.64 14.98
N SER A 90 -16.86 -10.26 13.69
CA SER A 90 -17.54 -9.07 13.19
C SER A 90 -19.05 -9.17 13.40
N ALA A 91 -19.66 -10.33 13.12
CA ALA A 91 -21.10 -10.51 13.38
C ALA A 91 -21.43 -10.41 14.87
N HIS A 92 -20.56 -10.91 15.76
CA HIS A 92 -20.73 -10.75 17.20
C HIS A 92 -20.67 -9.27 17.62
N ASP A 93 -19.67 -8.54 17.12
CA ASP A 93 -19.51 -7.11 17.36
C ASP A 93 -20.70 -6.32 16.83
N ASP A 94 -21.14 -6.59 15.59
CA ASP A 94 -22.30 -5.94 14.97
C ASP A 94 -23.59 -6.17 15.79
N ILE A 95 -23.81 -7.41 16.27
CA ILE A 95 -24.96 -7.73 17.14
C ILE A 95 -24.84 -6.97 18.47
N GLY A 96 -23.65 -6.90 19.07
CA GLY A 96 -23.40 -6.14 20.29
C GLY A 96 -23.66 -4.63 20.11
N GLU A 97 -23.28 -4.08 18.96
CA GLU A 97 -23.53 -2.69 18.60
C GLU A 97 -25.01 -2.41 18.38
N LEU A 98 -25.71 -3.27 17.62
CA LEU A 98 -27.16 -3.17 17.45
C LEU A 98 -27.89 -3.27 18.79
N ALA A 99 -27.49 -4.20 19.66
CA ALA A 99 -28.09 -4.39 20.97
C ALA A 99 -27.85 -3.20 21.92
N SER A 100 -26.73 -2.48 21.77
CA SER A 100 -26.39 -1.29 22.55
C SER A 100 -26.93 0.02 21.97
N GLY A 101 -27.57 -0.03 20.79
CA GLY A 101 -28.04 1.16 20.07
C GLY A 101 -26.91 1.98 19.42
N ALA A 102 -25.71 1.41 19.32
CA ALA A 102 -24.58 1.97 18.59
C ALA A 102 -24.78 1.73 17.08
N GLN A 103 -24.64 2.79 16.29
CA GLN A 103 -24.72 2.72 14.84
C GLN A 103 -23.35 2.33 14.27
N SER A 104 -23.06 1.03 14.13
CA SER A 104 -21.94 0.45 13.37
C SER A 104 -20.50 0.93 13.73
N ALA A 105 -19.52 0.02 13.69
CA ALA A 105 -18.09 0.36 13.69
C ALA A 105 -17.49 0.28 12.29
N VAL A 106 -16.45 1.08 12.06
CA VAL A 106 -15.57 0.96 10.89
C VAL A 106 -14.12 0.91 11.34
N ARG A 107 -13.41 -0.13 10.92
CA ARG A 107 -11.97 -0.34 11.17
C ARG A 107 -11.18 0.01 9.92
N ILE A 108 -10.37 1.07 10.00
CA ILE A 108 -9.59 1.62 8.88
C ILE A 108 -8.11 1.36 9.13
N GLY A 109 -7.46 0.66 8.21
CA GLY A 109 -6.00 0.57 8.19
C GLY A 109 -5.42 1.63 7.26
N THR A 110 -4.27 2.23 7.58
CA THR A 110 -3.72 3.30 6.73
C THR A 110 -2.20 3.37 6.74
N LEU A 111 -1.62 3.90 5.66
CA LEU A 111 -0.22 4.35 5.61
C LEU A 111 -0.09 5.80 6.10
N MET A 112 1.08 6.14 6.64
CA MET A 112 1.36 7.48 7.21
C MET A 112 0.89 8.67 6.36
N PRO A 113 1.14 8.73 5.03
CA PRO A 113 0.85 9.93 4.24
C PRO A 113 -0.62 10.35 4.25
N MET A 114 -1.54 9.40 4.46
CA MET A 114 -3.00 9.61 4.42
C MET A 114 -3.57 10.23 5.69
N MET A 115 -2.78 10.25 6.77
CA MET A 115 -3.26 10.62 8.11
C MET A 115 -3.35 12.13 8.31
N VAL A 116 -2.61 12.91 7.53
CA VAL A 116 -2.44 14.36 7.78
C VAL A 116 -3.49 15.20 7.06
N ASP A 117 -4.18 14.63 6.07
CA ASP A 117 -4.95 15.36 5.08
C ASP A 117 -6.32 14.72 4.78
N LEU A 118 -6.34 13.50 4.23
CA LEU A 118 -7.50 12.90 3.59
C LEU A 118 -8.40 12.26 4.64
N LEU A 119 -7.80 11.47 5.54
CA LEU A 119 -8.55 10.77 6.60
C LEU A 119 -9.27 11.72 7.55
N PRO A 120 -8.67 12.80 8.09
CA PRO A 120 -9.39 13.72 8.98
C PRO A 120 -10.63 14.33 8.32
N SER A 121 -10.55 14.70 7.03
CA SER A 121 -11.68 15.24 6.26
C SER A 121 -12.80 14.21 6.08
N ILE A 122 -12.45 12.98 5.70
CA ILE A 122 -13.41 11.88 5.54
C ILE A 122 -14.09 11.55 6.88
N VAL A 123 -13.30 11.38 7.94
CA VAL A 123 -13.79 11.08 9.29
C VAL A 123 -14.73 12.18 9.77
N GLY A 124 -14.41 13.45 9.52
CA GLY A 124 -15.27 14.58 9.85
C GLY A 124 -16.64 14.54 9.14
N GLN A 125 -16.68 14.15 7.87
CA GLN A 125 -17.94 13.99 7.12
C GLN A 125 -18.75 12.79 7.63
N VAL A 126 -18.08 11.66 7.85
CA VAL A 126 -18.69 10.43 8.35
C VAL A 126 -19.29 10.65 9.73
N LYS A 127 -18.59 11.33 10.66
CA LYS A 127 -19.11 11.62 12.00
C LYS A 127 -20.26 12.62 12.00
N LYS A 128 -20.41 13.46 10.97
CA LYS A 128 -21.62 14.29 10.81
C LYS A 128 -22.83 13.45 10.38
N ALA A 129 -22.63 12.48 9.48
CA ALA A 129 -23.70 11.60 9.01
C ALA A 129 -24.07 10.52 10.04
N PHE A 130 -23.09 9.98 10.76
CA PHE A 130 -23.24 8.94 11.78
C PHE A 130 -22.56 9.34 13.09
N PRO A 131 -23.18 10.20 13.91
CA PRO A 131 -22.54 10.76 15.12
C PRO A 131 -22.10 9.72 16.14
N ARG A 132 -22.86 8.62 16.26
CA ARG A 132 -22.60 7.54 17.24
C ARG A 132 -21.67 6.45 16.71
N MET A 133 -21.25 6.53 15.46
CA MET A 133 -20.40 5.52 14.82
C MET A 133 -19.02 5.50 15.45
N ARG A 134 -18.53 4.29 15.72
CA ARG A 134 -17.16 4.09 16.20
C ARG A 134 -16.24 3.95 15.00
N ILE A 135 -15.14 4.69 14.98
CA ILE A 135 -14.13 4.62 13.92
C ILE A 135 -12.80 4.28 14.58
N SER A 136 -12.18 3.18 14.17
CA SER A 136 -10.80 2.83 14.54
C SER A 136 -9.88 3.11 13.36
N ILE A 137 -8.73 3.72 13.60
CA ILE A 137 -7.74 4.02 12.56
C ILE A 137 -6.39 3.52 13.05
N ASP A 138 -5.82 2.59 12.32
CA ASP A 138 -4.54 1.97 12.66
C ASP A 138 -3.50 2.29 11.57
N LEU A 139 -2.32 2.70 12.01
CA LEU A 139 -1.15 2.83 11.16
C LEU A 139 -0.39 1.50 11.13
N ALA A 140 -0.14 0.95 9.94
CA ALA A 140 0.65 -0.26 9.80
C ALA A 140 1.43 -0.31 8.48
N ALA A 141 2.38 -1.26 8.36
CA ALA A 141 3.08 -1.51 7.10
C ALA A 141 2.15 -2.12 6.04
N GLN A 142 2.47 -1.95 4.76
CA GLN A 142 1.61 -2.38 3.66
C GLN A 142 1.22 -3.86 3.73
N GLU A 143 2.17 -4.74 4.03
CA GLU A 143 1.92 -6.19 4.14
C GLU A 143 0.95 -6.51 5.28
N GLN A 144 1.06 -5.79 6.40
CA GLN A 144 0.19 -5.95 7.56
C GLN A 144 -1.22 -5.44 7.25
N LEU A 145 -1.35 -4.28 6.57
CA LEU A 145 -2.64 -3.75 6.12
C LEU A 145 -3.36 -4.72 5.19
N LEU A 146 -2.64 -5.26 4.20
CA LEU A 146 -3.20 -6.24 3.25
C LEU A 146 -3.60 -7.55 3.95
N HIS A 147 -2.79 -8.00 4.91
CA HIS A 147 -3.13 -9.16 5.72
C HIS A 147 -4.39 -8.91 6.57
N GLY A 148 -4.44 -7.80 7.29
CA GLY A 148 -5.58 -7.40 8.12
C GLY A 148 -6.86 -7.22 7.32
N LEU A 149 -6.78 -6.63 6.12
CA LEU A 149 -7.94 -6.52 5.23
C LEU A 149 -8.44 -7.90 4.78
N ARG A 150 -7.52 -8.80 4.41
CA ARG A 150 -7.86 -10.16 3.94
C ARG A 150 -8.38 -11.07 5.04
N THR A 151 -8.07 -10.76 6.29
CA THR A 151 -8.46 -11.52 7.48
C THR A 151 -9.59 -10.88 8.25
N GLY A 152 -10.14 -9.74 7.82
CA GLY A 152 -11.29 -9.11 8.48
C GLY A 152 -10.94 -8.15 9.62
N THR A 153 -9.66 -7.98 9.97
CA THR A 153 -9.21 -6.99 10.97
C THR A 153 -9.53 -5.54 10.53
N TYR A 154 -9.46 -5.27 9.23
CA TYR A 154 -9.85 -3.99 8.64
C TYR A 154 -11.02 -4.16 7.69
N ASP A 155 -11.93 -3.19 7.65
CA ASP A 155 -13.02 -3.12 6.67
C ASP A 155 -12.53 -2.51 5.36
N LEU A 156 -11.66 -1.50 5.49
CA LEU A 156 -11.03 -0.79 4.39
C LEU A 156 -9.62 -0.35 4.79
N ILE A 157 -8.73 -0.27 3.80
CA ILE A 157 -7.38 0.24 3.99
C ILE A 157 -7.03 1.33 2.98
N PHE A 158 -6.20 2.27 3.41
CA PHE A 158 -5.51 3.21 2.54
C PHE A 158 -4.05 2.78 2.43
N ALA A 159 -3.69 2.21 1.28
CA ALA A 159 -2.37 1.61 1.04
C ALA A 159 -1.86 1.97 -0.36
N ARG A 160 -0.71 1.45 -0.79
CA ARG A 160 -0.34 1.54 -2.23
C ARG A 160 -1.26 0.64 -3.04
N GLY A 161 -1.56 1.08 -4.26
CA GLY A 161 -2.29 0.29 -5.24
C GLY A 161 -1.61 -1.03 -5.53
N LEU A 162 -2.43 -2.04 -5.84
CA LEU A 162 -1.98 -3.36 -6.22
C LEU A 162 -2.07 -3.55 -7.73
N PRO A 163 -1.18 -4.33 -8.35
CA PRO A 163 -1.40 -4.86 -9.69
C PRO A 163 -2.72 -5.65 -9.75
N GLN A 164 -3.40 -5.65 -10.92
CA GLN A 164 -4.69 -6.32 -11.10
C GLN A 164 -4.67 -7.79 -10.66
N ASP A 165 -3.61 -8.52 -11.03
CA ASP A 165 -3.44 -9.94 -10.71
C ASP A 165 -3.26 -10.22 -9.20
N CYS A 166 -2.96 -9.19 -8.41
CA CYS A 166 -2.76 -9.30 -6.95
C CYS A 166 -4.03 -9.04 -6.14
N LEU A 167 -5.11 -8.56 -6.79
CA LEU A 167 -6.32 -8.12 -6.08
C LEU A 167 -7.04 -9.29 -5.39
N ASN A 168 -7.17 -10.47 -6.00
CA ASN A 168 -7.69 -11.69 -5.35
C ASN A 168 -8.88 -11.44 -4.38
N ASN A 169 -10.06 -11.13 -4.94
CA ASN A 169 -11.30 -10.68 -4.26
C ASN A 169 -11.26 -9.29 -3.63
N LEU A 170 -10.16 -8.56 -3.69
CA LEU A 170 -10.12 -7.16 -3.27
C LEU A 170 -10.62 -6.25 -4.39
N ARG A 171 -11.26 -5.15 -3.98
CA ARG A 171 -11.55 -4.00 -4.84
C ARG A 171 -10.61 -2.88 -4.44
N GLN A 172 -10.20 -2.08 -5.41
CA GLN A 172 -9.42 -0.88 -5.15
C GLN A 172 -9.92 0.30 -5.97
N GLN A 173 -9.71 1.50 -5.44
CA GLN A 173 -9.88 2.76 -6.12
C GLN A 173 -8.59 3.56 -5.96
N ALA A 174 -7.95 3.90 -7.08
CA ALA A 174 -6.80 4.80 -7.07
C ALA A 174 -7.23 6.18 -6.58
N LEU A 175 -6.42 6.76 -5.69
CA LEU A 175 -6.68 8.07 -5.10
C LEU A 175 -5.78 9.12 -5.74
N TYR A 176 -4.47 8.99 -5.56
CA TYR A 176 -3.50 9.94 -6.10
C TYR A 176 -2.09 9.35 -6.15
N GLU A 177 -1.27 9.90 -7.03
CA GLU A 177 0.18 9.67 -7.07
C GLU A 177 0.85 10.49 -5.97
N GLU A 178 1.84 9.92 -5.27
CA GLU A 178 2.52 10.59 -4.16
C GLU A 178 3.97 10.93 -4.49
N ALA A 179 4.28 12.22 -4.50
CA ALA A 179 5.62 12.80 -4.64
C ALA A 179 6.48 12.62 -3.41
N PHE A 180 7.75 12.29 -3.63
CA PHE A 180 8.78 12.41 -2.60
C PHE A 180 9.56 13.68 -2.86
N VAL A 181 9.90 14.37 -1.80
CA VAL A 181 10.54 15.67 -1.90
C VAL A 181 11.70 15.72 -0.92
N LEU A 182 12.75 16.42 -1.32
CA LEU A 182 13.89 16.71 -0.48
C LEU A 182 13.51 17.80 0.51
N VAL A 183 13.81 17.58 1.78
CA VAL A 183 13.57 18.54 2.86
C VAL A 183 14.76 18.67 3.78
N THR A 184 14.81 19.81 4.48
CA THR A 184 15.72 20.08 5.58
C THR A 184 15.00 20.85 6.69
N GLY A 185 15.68 21.13 7.80
CA GLY A 185 15.15 21.99 8.86
C GLY A 185 14.90 23.41 8.38
N ALA A 186 13.85 24.06 8.87
CA ALA A 186 13.55 25.45 8.49
C ALA A 186 14.69 26.44 8.82
N HIS A 187 15.51 26.14 9.83
CA HIS A 187 16.64 26.95 10.27
C HIS A 187 17.85 26.90 9.32
N VAL A 188 17.92 25.92 8.42
CA VAL A 188 19.07 25.71 7.52
C VAL A 188 19.07 26.77 6.43
N ASN A 189 20.16 27.52 6.31
CA ASN A 189 20.30 28.60 5.33
C ASN A 189 20.73 28.08 3.96
N VAL A 190 19.77 27.50 3.26
CA VAL A 190 19.91 26.96 1.91
C VAL A 190 18.81 27.54 1.02
N ASP A 191 19.20 27.90 -0.20
CA ASP A 191 18.31 28.39 -1.25
C ASP A 191 17.76 27.21 -2.08
N PRO A 192 16.44 26.94 -2.05
CA PRO A 192 15.84 25.81 -2.77
C PRO A 192 16.09 25.81 -4.28
N GLU A 193 16.30 26.96 -4.91
CA GLU A 193 16.46 27.06 -6.37
C GLU A 193 17.87 26.70 -6.86
N SER A 194 18.87 26.76 -5.97
CA SER A 194 20.28 26.52 -6.32
C SER A 194 20.81 25.17 -5.81
N VAL A 195 20.06 24.45 -4.97
CA VAL A 195 20.47 23.15 -4.42
C VAL A 195 20.58 22.08 -5.49
N ARG A 196 21.73 21.40 -5.52
CA ARG A 196 21.90 20.15 -6.26
C ARG A 196 22.15 19.00 -5.31
N LEU A 197 21.58 17.84 -5.62
CA LEU A 197 21.75 16.64 -4.81
C LEU A 197 23.22 16.26 -4.61
N ALA A 198 24.05 16.45 -5.65
CA ALA A 198 25.49 16.19 -5.59
C ALA A 198 26.22 17.04 -4.54
N ASP A 199 25.78 18.28 -4.31
CA ASP A 199 26.39 19.19 -3.33
C ASP A 199 26.05 18.79 -1.89
N LEU A 200 25.01 17.96 -1.71
CA LEU A 200 24.53 17.49 -0.40
C LEU A 200 25.01 16.09 -0.05
N LEU A 201 25.70 15.41 -0.96
CA LEU A 201 26.06 14.00 -0.83
C LEU A 201 26.90 13.70 0.41
N ASP A 202 27.80 14.62 0.77
CA ASP A 202 28.68 14.51 1.94
C ASP A 202 28.10 15.14 3.21
N ARG A 203 26.84 15.57 3.17
CA ARG A 203 26.09 16.03 4.34
C ARG A 203 25.49 14.84 5.10
N SER A 204 24.92 15.14 6.26
CA SER A 204 24.24 14.16 7.11
C SER A 204 22.80 13.92 6.66
N TRP A 205 22.40 12.66 6.53
CA TRP A 205 21.10 12.25 6.01
C TRP A 205 20.24 11.53 7.04
N VAL A 206 18.91 11.66 6.88
CA VAL A 206 17.90 10.83 7.54
C VAL A 206 17.10 10.13 6.45
N LEU A 207 17.26 8.81 6.30
CA LEU A 207 16.66 8.05 5.20
C LEU A 207 15.69 6.97 5.72
N PRO A 208 14.69 6.56 4.92
CA PRO A 208 13.88 5.40 5.27
C PRO A 208 14.73 4.11 5.30
N PRO A 209 14.35 3.10 6.10
CA PRO A 209 14.96 1.78 6.08
C PRO A 209 14.74 1.09 4.72
N PRO A 210 15.46 -0.02 4.45
CA PRO A 210 15.35 -0.76 3.20
C PRO A 210 13.89 -1.08 2.83
N GLY A 211 13.50 -0.72 1.61
CA GLY A 211 12.14 -0.85 1.12
C GLY A 211 11.96 -0.17 -0.24
N PRO A 212 10.73 -0.15 -0.79
CA PRO A 212 10.46 0.41 -2.11
C PRO A 212 10.90 1.88 -2.26
N MET A 213 10.59 2.72 -1.26
CA MET A 213 11.02 4.13 -1.24
C MET A 213 12.55 4.27 -1.15
N ARG A 214 13.20 3.48 -0.28
CA ARG A 214 14.65 3.53 -0.13
C ARG A 214 15.37 3.14 -1.43
N LYS A 215 14.88 2.13 -2.15
CA LYS A 215 15.44 1.75 -3.46
C LYS A 215 15.39 2.89 -4.49
N GLN A 216 14.32 3.67 -4.51
CA GLN A 216 14.23 4.83 -5.40
C GLN A 216 15.23 5.93 -5.02
N ILE A 217 15.34 6.22 -3.73
CA ILE A 217 16.32 7.18 -3.20
C ILE A 217 17.74 6.74 -3.54
N ASP A 218 18.06 5.46 -3.31
CA ASP A 218 19.38 4.91 -3.64
C ASP A 218 19.66 4.98 -5.15
N THR A 219 18.66 4.67 -5.99
CA THR A 219 18.77 4.80 -7.45
C THR A 219 19.06 6.22 -7.88
N LEU A 220 18.40 7.21 -7.26
CA LEU A 220 18.62 8.62 -7.51
C LEU A 220 20.05 9.05 -7.14
N PHE A 221 20.55 8.64 -5.97
CA PHE A 221 21.92 8.93 -5.57
C PHE A 221 22.93 8.29 -6.52
N LEU A 222 22.73 7.03 -6.89
CA LEU A 222 23.63 6.34 -7.80
C LEU A 222 23.61 6.95 -9.21
N SER A 223 22.45 7.33 -9.73
CA SER A 223 22.33 7.91 -11.08
C SER A 223 22.85 9.35 -11.15
N THR A 224 22.68 10.13 -10.08
CA THR A 224 23.05 11.56 -10.06
C THR A 224 24.48 11.78 -9.57
N CYS A 225 24.92 10.96 -8.61
CA CYS A 225 26.17 11.18 -7.87
C CYS A 225 27.18 10.04 -8.03
N GLY A 226 26.79 8.89 -8.59
CA GLY A 226 27.66 7.73 -8.75
C GLY A 226 27.96 6.94 -7.47
N ARG A 227 27.45 7.38 -6.31
CA ARG A 227 27.62 6.71 -5.01
C ARG A 227 26.48 7.06 -4.04
N LEU A 228 26.37 6.29 -2.96
CA LEU A 228 25.44 6.51 -1.85
C LEU A 228 26.04 7.42 -0.78
N PRO A 229 25.22 8.14 0.01
CA PRO A 229 25.68 8.88 1.18
C PRO A 229 26.20 7.94 2.27
N HIS A 230 27.19 8.38 3.05
CA HIS A 230 27.81 7.58 4.11
C HIS A 230 27.25 7.89 5.51
N ASP A 231 26.97 9.15 5.83
CA ASP A 231 26.39 9.54 7.12
C ASP A 231 24.86 9.51 7.04
N VAL A 232 24.29 8.37 7.44
CA VAL A 232 22.85 8.09 7.34
C VAL A 232 22.30 7.62 8.68
N VAL A 233 21.26 8.29 9.16
CA VAL A 233 20.37 7.79 10.19
C VAL A 233 19.13 7.17 9.53
N GLU A 234 18.82 5.92 9.83
CA GLU A 234 17.73 5.19 9.19
C GLU A 234 16.46 5.16 10.06
N THR A 235 15.33 5.65 9.53
CA THR A 235 14.05 5.65 10.24
C THR A 235 12.84 5.94 9.33
N ASN A 236 11.72 5.29 9.63
CA ASN A 236 10.39 5.63 9.09
C ASN A 236 9.53 6.44 10.07
N ASN A 237 10.04 6.73 11.27
CA ASN A 237 9.32 7.52 12.25
C ASN A 237 9.35 9.00 11.84
N LEU A 238 8.18 9.54 11.49
CA LEU A 238 8.06 10.90 10.97
C LEU A 238 8.36 11.93 12.05
N GLU A 239 7.87 11.73 13.28
CA GLU A 239 8.05 12.65 14.40
C GLU A 239 9.53 12.80 14.76
N PHE A 240 10.25 11.67 14.83
CA PHE A 240 11.69 11.65 15.02
C PHE A 240 12.38 12.38 13.88
N LYS A 241 12.02 12.09 12.63
CA LYS A 241 12.62 12.71 11.45
C LYS A 241 12.43 14.23 11.45
N VAL A 242 11.20 14.71 11.70
CA VAL A 242 10.91 16.16 11.77
C VAL A 242 11.67 16.80 12.92
N GLY A 243 11.64 16.21 14.12
CA GLY A 243 12.36 16.74 15.28
C GLY A 243 13.86 16.82 15.04
N TYR A 244 14.44 15.80 14.42
CA TYR A 244 15.87 15.73 14.17
C TYR A 244 16.32 16.70 13.08
N LEU A 245 15.54 16.84 11.99
CA LEU A 245 15.78 17.87 10.96
C LEU A 245 15.62 19.29 11.51
N ARG A 246 14.72 19.49 12.48
CA ARG A 246 14.48 20.81 13.08
C ARG A 246 15.66 21.27 13.94
N ASP A 247 16.37 20.35 14.59
CA ASP A 247 17.39 20.68 15.58
C ASP A 247 18.83 20.63 15.00
N GLU A 248 19.05 19.85 13.94
CA GLU A 248 20.36 19.64 13.31
C GLU A 248 20.31 19.87 11.79
N GLU A 249 21.40 20.38 11.19
CA GLU A 249 21.52 20.54 9.73
C GLU A 249 21.60 19.18 9.03
N ARG A 250 20.45 18.66 8.63
CA ARG A 250 20.30 17.35 7.98
C ARG A 250 19.32 17.39 6.82
N TYR A 251 19.40 16.38 5.97
CA TYR A 251 18.57 16.25 4.78
C TYR A 251 17.81 14.93 4.78
N SER A 252 16.59 14.95 4.25
CA SER A 252 15.75 13.76 4.16
C SER A 252 14.85 13.82 2.95
N PHE A 253 14.39 12.65 2.51
CA PHE A 253 13.21 12.53 1.67
C PHE A 253 11.97 12.21 2.51
N ILE A 254 10.89 12.94 2.24
CA ILE A 254 9.55 12.69 2.78
C ILE A 254 8.52 12.86 1.66
N THR A 255 7.24 12.58 1.94
CA THR A 255 6.20 12.82 0.94
C THR A 255 5.86 14.30 0.81
N GLU A 256 5.44 14.74 -0.37
CA GLU A 256 5.15 16.16 -0.66
C GLU A 256 4.05 16.70 0.26
N ARG A 257 2.99 15.92 0.50
CA ARG A 257 1.89 16.36 1.37
C ARG A 257 2.36 16.65 2.79
N ILE A 258 3.20 15.77 3.33
CA ILE A 258 3.82 15.95 4.64
C ILE A 258 4.75 17.18 4.59
N ALA A 259 5.62 17.28 3.59
CA ALA A 259 6.52 18.42 3.46
C ALA A 259 5.76 19.75 3.42
N ARG A 260 4.65 19.81 2.69
CA ARG A 260 3.81 21.01 2.57
C ARG A 260 3.22 21.41 3.92
N ASP A 261 2.64 20.47 4.68
CA ASP A 261 2.09 20.74 6.01
C ASP A 261 3.17 21.24 6.98
N TYR A 262 4.32 20.56 7.05
CA TYR A 262 5.40 20.95 7.96
C TYR A 262 6.15 22.21 7.52
N THR A 263 6.19 22.52 6.22
CA THR A 263 6.73 23.79 5.71
C THR A 263 5.80 24.96 6.05
N GLN A 264 4.48 24.79 5.93
CA GLN A 264 3.50 25.80 6.34
C GLN A 264 3.57 26.11 7.85
N ARG A 265 3.95 25.11 8.65
CA ARG A 265 4.17 25.26 10.10
C ARG A 265 5.54 25.85 10.46
N GLY A 266 6.40 26.13 9.48
CA GLY A 266 7.75 26.66 9.70
C GLY A 266 8.72 25.68 10.36
N LEU A 267 8.46 24.37 10.26
CA LEU A 267 9.31 23.33 10.85
C LEU A 267 10.34 22.79 9.85
N LEU A 268 9.92 22.64 8.59
CA LEU A 268 10.77 22.15 7.52
C LEU A 268 10.88 23.17 6.39
N LYS A 269 11.91 23.02 5.56
CA LYS A 269 12.09 23.73 4.29
C LYS A 269 12.09 22.73 3.14
N TYR A 270 11.29 23.01 2.11
CA TYR A 270 11.23 22.26 0.86
C TYR A 270 12.41 22.62 -0.05
N LEU A 271 13.10 21.62 -0.60
CA LEU A 271 14.30 21.78 -1.44
C LEU A 271 14.18 21.17 -2.85
N GLY A 272 13.01 20.65 -3.23
CA GLY A 272 12.77 20.09 -4.56
C GLY A 272 12.07 18.73 -4.55
N ALA A 273 11.49 18.35 -5.69
CA ALA A 273 10.72 17.12 -5.85
C ALA A 273 11.49 16.03 -6.59
N LEU A 274 11.17 14.79 -6.25
CA LEU A 274 11.45 13.57 -7.00
C LEU A 274 10.18 13.08 -7.65
N THR A 275 10.30 12.65 -8.90
CA THR A 275 9.20 12.03 -9.66
C THR A 275 8.88 10.64 -9.12
N THR A 276 7.62 10.23 -9.25
CA THR A 276 6.97 9.17 -8.46
C THR A 276 6.67 7.92 -9.23
N ASP A 277 6.99 7.91 -10.51
CA ASP A 277 6.43 7.03 -11.53
C ASP A 277 6.58 5.53 -11.20
N CYS A 278 7.44 5.17 -10.25
CA CYS A 278 7.76 3.80 -9.89
C CYS A 278 7.14 3.25 -8.58
N LEU A 279 6.41 4.03 -7.77
CA LEU A 279 5.75 3.51 -6.54
C LEU A 279 4.25 3.25 -6.65
N GLY A 280 3.65 3.71 -7.75
CA GLY A 280 2.21 3.60 -8.00
C GLY A 280 1.37 4.47 -7.07
N PRO A 281 0.08 4.64 -7.43
CA PRO A 281 -0.81 5.51 -6.69
C PRO A 281 -1.08 4.93 -5.31
N HIS A 282 -1.37 5.80 -4.36
CA HIS A 282 -2.11 5.36 -3.20
C HIS A 282 -3.55 5.04 -3.59
N SER A 283 -4.10 4.01 -2.96
CA SER A 283 -5.43 3.49 -3.23
C SER A 283 -6.21 3.24 -1.94
N LEU A 284 -7.51 3.44 -2.03
CA LEU A 284 -8.47 2.85 -1.10
C LEU A 284 -8.70 1.39 -1.55
N ILE A 285 -8.57 0.44 -0.63
CA ILE A 285 -8.72 -1.00 -0.92
C ILE A 285 -9.67 -1.62 0.09
N TRP A 286 -10.61 -2.45 -0.38
CA TRP A 286 -11.60 -3.13 0.45
C TRP A 286 -11.91 -4.53 -0.09
N ARG A 287 -12.60 -5.37 0.71
CA ARG A 287 -13.04 -6.69 0.26
C ARG A 287 -14.20 -6.57 -0.73
N GLY A 288 -14.12 -7.30 -1.83
CA GLY A 288 -15.19 -7.40 -2.83
C GLY A 288 -16.19 -8.51 -2.55
N ASP A 289 -15.84 -9.43 -1.66
CA ASP A 289 -16.68 -10.50 -1.12
C ASP A 289 -17.26 -10.09 0.24
N GLY A 290 -18.56 -9.79 0.29
CA GLY A 290 -19.27 -9.48 1.53
C GLY A 290 -20.30 -8.36 1.41
N PHE A 291 -21.21 -8.29 2.38
CA PHE A 291 -22.07 -7.12 2.58
C PHE A 291 -21.22 -5.98 3.14
N LEU A 292 -21.18 -4.84 2.44
CA LEU A 292 -20.58 -3.62 2.99
C LEU A 292 -21.64 -2.94 3.84
N GLY A 293 -21.35 -2.75 5.13
CA GLY A 293 -22.23 -1.98 6.00
C GLY A 293 -22.45 -0.56 5.45
N PRO A 294 -23.62 0.07 5.68
CA PRO A 294 -23.92 1.41 5.17
C PRO A 294 -22.87 2.47 5.52
N ALA A 295 -22.23 2.32 6.68
CA ALA A 295 -21.12 3.15 7.13
C ALA A 295 -19.87 3.02 6.25
N VAL A 296 -19.47 1.79 5.91
CA VAL A 296 -18.32 1.51 5.04
C VAL A 296 -18.57 2.05 3.64
N GLU A 297 -19.78 1.84 3.10
CA GLU A 297 -20.18 2.43 1.81
C GLU A 297 -20.12 3.95 1.82
N TYR A 298 -20.55 4.58 2.92
CA TYR A 298 -20.46 6.03 3.08
C TYR A 298 -19.01 6.52 3.13
N VAL A 299 -18.12 5.81 3.83
CA VAL A 299 -16.67 6.12 3.87
C VAL A 299 -16.08 6.03 2.46
N ILE A 300 -16.40 4.97 1.71
CA ILE A 300 -15.94 4.81 0.32
C ILE A 300 -16.41 6.00 -0.52
N ARG A 301 -17.70 6.35 -0.45
CA ARG A 301 -18.26 7.50 -1.19
C ARG A 301 -17.58 8.81 -0.82
N CYS A 302 -17.44 9.13 0.46
CA CYS A 302 -16.73 10.34 0.91
C CYS A 302 -15.30 10.40 0.39
N THR A 303 -14.63 9.25 0.33
CA THR A 303 -13.27 9.15 -0.23
C THR A 303 -13.26 9.46 -1.73
N THR A 304 -14.19 8.89 -2.50
CA THR A 304 -14.34 9.16 -3.93
C THR A 304 -14.60 10.64 -4.21
N GLU A 305 -15.52 11.26 -3.46
CA GLU A 305 -15.83 12.69 -3.59
C GLU A 305 -14.65 13.60 -3.22
N ALA A 306 -13.93 13.28 -2.13
CA ALA A 306 -12.74 14.03 -1.72
C ALA A 306 -11.63 13.96 -2.77
N THR A 307 -11.46 12.80 -3.42
CA THR A 307 -10.47 12.59 -4.47
C THR A 307 -10.80 13.44 -5.71
N GLN A 308 -12.05 13.44 -6.16
CA GLN A 308 -12.49 14.21 -7.33
C GLN A 308 -12.32 15.72 -7.15
N LYS A 309 -12.63 16.25 -5.94
CA LYS A 309 -12.42 17.66 -5.62
C LYS A 309 -10.94 18.05 -5.65
N ASN A 310 -10.06 17.16 -5.19
CA ASN A 310 -8.63 17.42 -5.18
C ASN A 310 -8.04 17.42 -6.61
N SER A 311 -8.52 16.53 -7.50
CA SER A 311 -8.14 16.53 -8.91
C SER A 311 -8.55 17.82 -9.63
N MET A 312 -9.73 18.38 -9.35
CA MET A 312 -10.17 19.66 -9.94
C MET A 312 -9.38 20.87 -9.41
N SER A 313 -8.94 20.83 -8.15
CA SER A 313 -8.16 21.91 -7.50
C SER A 313 -6.71 21.99 -8.02
N ILE A 314 -6.17 20.86 -8.46
CA ILE A 314 -4.82 20.77 -9.05
C ILE A 314 -4.85 21.28 -10.49
N THR A 315 -5.88 20.92 -11.28
CA THR A 315 -6.04 21.42 -12.65
C THR A 315 -6.27 22.94 -12.69
N SER A 316 -7.04 23.51 -11.76
CA SER A 316 -7.27 24.96 -11.72
C SER A 316 -6.02 25.78 -11.32
N ARG A 317 -5.07 25.19 -10.59
CA ARG A 317 -3.80 25.84 -10.23
C ARG A 317 -2.72 25.73 -11.31
N ALA A 318 -2.81 24.71 -12.17
CA ALA A 318 -1.93 24.59 -13.32
C ALA A 318 -2.23 25.65 -14.39
N GLU A 319 -3.48 26.12 -14.49
CA GLU A 319 -3.88 27.19 -15.43
C GLU A 319 -3.45 28.59 -14.96
N ASP A 320 -3.40 28.86 -13.64
CA ASP A 320 -2.95 30.15 -13.07
C ASP A 320 -1.42 30.36 -13.14
N THR A 321 -0.65 29.37 -13.59
CA THR A 321 0.81 29.49 -13.81
C THR A 321 1.16 29.63 -15.30
N ALA A 322 0.17 29.78 -16.18
CA ALA A 322 0.39 30.05 -17.59
C ALA A 322 0.72 31.53 -17.81
N VAL A 323 1.98 31.81 -18.16
CA VAL A 323 2.47 33.11 -18.65
C VAL A 323 1.59 33.58 -19.83
N PRO A 324 1.16 34.85 -19.89
CA PRO A 324 0.34 35.34 -20.99
C PRO A 324 1.17 35.43 -22.28
N GLN A 325 0.79 34.68 -23.31
CA GLN A 325 1.38 34.80 -24.64
C GLN A 325 0.94 36.13 -25.28
N ALA A 326 1.92 37.03 -25.47
CA ALA A 326 1.74 38.26 -26.22
C ALA A 326 1.62 37.95 -27.73
N HIS A 327 0.60 38.53 -28.35
CA HIS A 327 0.47 38.69 -29.80
C HIS A 327 1.65 39.49 -30.39
N ALA A 328 2.23 39.04 -31.52
CA ALA A 328 2.57 39.91 -32.66
C ALA A 328 3.18 39.14 -33.87
N ASN A 329 2.43 39.20 -34.98
CA ASN A 329 2.79 39.44 -36.39
C ASN A 329 4.16 39.05 -37.02
N GLN A 330 4.01 38.58 -38.27
CA GLN A 330 4.98 38.27 -39.32
C GLN A 330 5.97 39.41 -39.69
N ARG A 331 7.23 39.05 -40.04
CA ARG A 331 7.90 39.40 -41.32
C ARG A 331 9.30 38.74 -41.51
N SER A 332 9.46 38.23 -42.74
CA SER A 332 10.57 37.76 -43.61
C SER A 332 12.07 37.91 -43.30
N GLN A 333 12.82 36.83 -43.59
CA GLN A 333 14.07 36.64 -44.39
C GLN A 333 15.19 37.72 -44.40
N ASP A 334 16.43 37.40 -44.01
CA ASP A 334 17.53 36.81 -44.84
C ASP A 334 18.92 36.81 -44.11
N ASP A 335 19.76 35.86 -44.52
CA ASP A 335 21.24 35.73 -44.47
C ASP A 335 22.07 35.45 -43.18
N ALA A 336 23.04 34.53 -43.37
CA ALA A 336 23.90 33.82 -42.43
C ALA A 336 25.32 34.47 -42.24
N PRO A 337 26.33 33.79 -41.65
CA PRO A 337 26.47 33.21 -40.30
C PRO A 337 27.70 33.79 -39.53
N LEU A 338 27.80 33.61 -38.20
CA LEU A 338 29.06 33.32 -37.47
C LEU A 338 28.88 33.29 -35.92
N THR A 339 29.51 32.29 -35.30
CA THR A 339 30.01 32.18 -33.91
C THR A 339 29.02 32.04 -32.73
N ALA A 340 29.15 30.91 -32.01
CA ALA A 340 28.44 30.49 -30.79
C ALA A 340 29.16 30.97 -29.50
N PRO A 341 28.78 30.57 -28.26
CA PRO A 341 27.49 30.11 -27.70
C PRO A 341 27.11 30.84 -26.37
N LEU A 342 25.85 30.78 -25.90
CA LEU A 342 25.51 30.69 -24.46
C LEU A 342 24.00 30.53 -24.19
N ALA A 343 23.71 29.69 -23.19
CA ALA A 343 22.45 29.51 -22.44
C ALA A 343 21.36 28.59 -23.04
N GLU A 344 21.62 27.29 -23.02
CA GLU A 344 20.56 26.28 -22.94
C GLU A 344 20.06 26.16 -21.50
N ARG A 345 18.76 26.42 -21.32
CA ARG A 345 17.98 25.93 -20.19
C ARG A 345 17.89 24.42 -20.30
N VAL A 346 18.42 23.70 -19.31
CA VAL A 346 18.22 22.26 -19.20
C VAL A 346 16.80 22.00 -18.71
N SER A 347 15.88 21.87 -19.66
CA SER A 347 14.78 20.92 -19.53
C SER A 347 15.41 19.52 -19.47
N LEU A 348 14.91 18.64 -18.60
CA LEU A 348 15.28 17.22 -18.58
C LEU A 348 14.25 16.39 -19.36
N PRO A 349 14.38 16.21 -20.69
CA PRO A 349 13.68 15.14 -21.39
C PRO A 349 14.59 13.91 -21.45
N GLY A 350 14.27 12.85 -20.71
CA GLY A 350 15.04 11.61 -20.85
C GLY A 350 14.92 10.56 -19.75
N LEU A 351 13.74 10.31 -19.18
CA LEU A 351 13.54 9.11 -18.33
C LEU A 351 12.68 8.03 -19.01
N ASN A 352 11.98 8.36 -20.10
CA ASN A 352 11.00 7.43 -20.70
C ASN A 352 11.60 6.43 -21.72
N ALA A 353 12.83 6.63 -22.19
CA ALA A 353 13.42 5.79 -23.25
C ALA A 353 14.30 4.63 -22.74
N GLN A 354 14.77 4.66 -21.48
CA GLN A 354 15.67 3.63 -20.94
C GLN A 354 15.00 2.61 -20.00
N LEU A 355 13.73 2.80 -19.65
CA LEU A 355 12.96 1.81 -18.85
C LEU A 355 12.16 0.81 -19.71
N GLN A 356 11.99 1.08 -21.02
CA GLN A 356 11.31 0.14 -21.93
C GLN A 356 12.22 -0.99 -22.48
N SER A 357 13.55 -0.90 -22.35
CA SER A 357 14.47 -1.95 -22.81
C SER A 357 14.77 -3.03 -21.76
N ALA A 358 14.34 -2.85 -20.50
CA ALA A 358 14.53 -3.82 -19.42
C ALA A 358 13.37 -4.83 -19.26
N PHE A 359 12.22 -4.60 -19.92
CA PHE A 359 11.07 -5.51 -19.91
C PHE A 359 10.53 -5.69 -21.33
N GLY A 360 11.20 -6.56 -22.10
CA GLY A 360 10.67 -7.02 -23.40
C GLY A 360 9.46 -7.96 -23.23
N PRO A 361 8.54 -8.01 -24.22
CA PRO A 361 7.34 -8.82 -24.14
C PRO A 361 7.69 -10.31 -24.27
N ARG A 362 7.37 -11.10 -23.22
CA ARG A 362 7.34 -12.56 -23.32
C ARG A 362 6.14 -12.95 -24.18
N ALA A 363 6.42 -13.31 -25.43
CA ALA A 363 5.44 -13.85 -26.35
C ALA A 363 4.80 -15.13 -25.77
N LEU A 364 3.47 -15.12 -25.76
CA LEU A 364 2.61 -16.28 -25.60
C LEU A 364 2.90 -17.27 -26.74
N GLN A 365 3.45 -18.44 -26.42
CA GLN A 365 3.36 -19.61 -27.29
C GLN A 365 1.97 -20.23 -27.11
N THR A 366 1.05 -19.89 -28.02
CA THR A 366 -0.18 -20.63 -28.24
C THR A 366 0.17 -21.88 -29.05
N GLY A 367 0.17 -23.04 -28.39
CA GLY A 367 0.14 -24.33 -29.06
C GLY A 367 -1.27 -24.64 -29.54
N HIS A 368 -1.44 -24.85 -30.84
CA HIS A 368 -2.56 -25.62 -31.39
C HIS A 368 -1.99 -26.75 -32.27
N PRO A 369 -2.64 -27.92 -32.30
CA PRO A 369 -2.06 -29.14 -32.83
C PRO A 369 -2.32 -29.27 -34.33
N ASP A 370 -1.28 -29.59 -35.09
CA ASP A 370 -1.43 -30.11 -36.45
C ASP A 370 -1.54 -31.64 -36.42
N THR A 371 -2.72 -32.11 -36.77
CA THR A 371 -3.00 -33.46 -37.26
C THR A 371 -2.63 -33.59 -38.74
N SER A 372 -2.20 -34.82 -39.12
CA SER A 372 -1.90 -35.35 -40.48
C SER A 372 -0.44 -35.24 -40.93
N ALA A 373 0.23 -36.24 -41.50
CA ALA A 373 -0.03 -37.65 -41.80
C ALA A 373 1.31 -38.26 -42.29
N LEU A 374 1.42 -39.61 -42.30
CA LEU A 374 2.45 -40.46 -42.94
C LEU A 374 3.86 -40.36 -42.31
N ASN A 375 4.52 -41.42 -41.83
CA ASN A 375 4.60 -42.82 -42.25
C ASN A 375 4.96 -43.69 -41.04
#